data_AF-A0A7S2A662-F1
#
_entry.id   AF-A0A7S2A662-F1
#
_cell.length_a   1.000
_cell.length_b   1.000
_cell.length_c   1.000
_cell.angle_alpha   90.00
_cell.angle_beta   90.00
_cell.angle_gamma   90.00
#
_symmetry.space_group_name_H-M   'P 1'
#
loop_
_entity.id
_entity.type
_entity.pdbx_description
1 polymer ?
#
loop_
_entity_poly.entity_id
_entity_poly.type
_entity_poly.pdbx_seq_one_letter_code
_entity_poly.pdbx_strand_id
1 'polypeptide(L)'
;YRYRNGVPRTPRPFVLTEVTCVDGVVAKTLRPSENTLQMGFTNRQNRYYELVTPTVQTVVQNQFNCFDMKGARLENQPTNHGKCFGSHWEARHYTSETLAAIATPTPQYLSPLTLAALEDSGWYTANYARATLSPFGHGAGCPFVYNDCIVNGQVPDWGKDYFCNDVLDAEAPMKCGPMHRYISRCDLVDFTTFPASVPPGPTYQYFPQNPMLGGLLHTADYCPM
;
A
#
# COMPACT_ATOMS: atom_id res chain seq x y z
N TYR A 1 9.97 -12.69 -12.69
CA TYR A 1 8.81 -13.55 -12.45
C TYR A 1 8.73 -14.66 -13.46
N ARG A 2 8.49 -15.87 -12.96
CA ARG A 2 8.46 -17.10 -13.75
C ARG A 2 7.20 -17.89 -13.42
N TYR A 3 6.82 -18.77 -14.33
CA TYR A 3 5.87 -19.83 -14.02
C TYR A 3 6.57 -20.92 -13.20
N ARG A 4 5.79 -21.85 -12.63
CA ARG A 4 6.34 -22.98 -11.84
C ARG A 4 7.33 -23.85 -12.62
N ASN A 5 7.17 -23.92 -13.94
CA ASN A 5 8.11 -24.63 -14.83
C ASN A 5 9.38 -23.82 -15.16
N GLY A 6 9.59 -22.66 -14.51
CA GLY A 6 10.75 -21.80 -14.72
C GLY A 6 10.68 -20.90 -15.96
N VAL A 7 9.65 -21.02 -16.81
CA VAL A 7 9.50 -20.16 -17.99
C VAL A 7 9.26 -18.72 -17.55
N PRO A 8 9.99 -17.72 -18.11
CA PRO A 8 9.74 -16.31 -17.81
C PRO A 8 8.30 -15.90 -18.15
N ARG A 9 7.65 -15.16 -17.25
CA ARG A 9 6.30 -14.63 -17.49
C ARG A 9 6.27 -13.50 -18.51
N THR A 10 7.29 -12.64 -18.47
CA THR A 10 7.52 -11.61 -19.50
C THR A 10 8.34 -12.22 -20.64
N PRO A 11 7.79 -12.27 -21.87
CA PRO A 11 8.51 -12.76 -23.04
C PRO A 11 9.81 -11.98 -23.30
N ARG A 12 10.78 -12.63 -23.94
CA ARG A 12 12.05 -12.03 -24.34
C ARG A 12 12.17 -12.06 -25.88
N PRO A 13 12.88 -11.09 -26.51
CA PRO A 13 13.62 -9.99 -25.89
C PRO A 13 12.70 -8.96 -25.21
N PHE A 14 13.24 -8.24 -24.23
CA PHE A 14 12.49 -7.17 -23.58
C PHE A 14 12.32 -6.00 -24.55
N VAL A 15 11.11 -5.43 -24.59
CA VAL A 15 10.77 -4.29 -25.45
C VAL A 15 10.47 -3.09 -24.57
N LEU A 16 11.08 -1.95 -24.90
CA LEU A 16 10.72 -0.67 -24.29
C LEU A 16 9.35 -0.26 -24.83
N THR A 17 8.42 -0.01 -23.93
CA THR A 17 7.05 0.40 -24.22
C THR A 17 6.76 1.70 -23.52
N GLU A 18 5.90 2.53 -24.13
CA GLU A 18 5.34 3.70 -23.46
C GLU A 18 4.32 3.24 -22.41
N VAL A 19 4.49 3.74 -21.20
CA VAL A 19 3.67 3.41 -20.04
C VAL A 19 3.35 4.70 -19.29
N THR A 20 2.10 4.85 -18.85
CA THR A 20 1.71 5.92 -17.94
C THR A 20 2.01 5.51 -16.51
N CYS A 21 2.97 6.17 -15.88
CA CYS A 21 3.42 5.90 -14.53
C CYS A 21 2.37 6.26 -13.48
N VAL A 22 2.60 5.86 -12.23
CA VAL A 22 1.70 6.14 -11.08
C VAL A 22 1.43 7.63 -10.90
N ASP A 23 2.40 8.50 -11.22
CA ASP A 23 2.31 9.96 -11.19
C ASP A 23 1.63 10.59 -12.43
N GLY A 24 1.18 9.76 -13.39
CA GLY A 24 0.56 10.21 -14.63
C GLY A 24 1.54 10.56 -15.75
N VAL A 25 2.84 10.55 -15.51
CA VAL A 25 3.86 10.83 -16.53
C VAL A 25 4.01 9.65 -17.48
N VAL A 26 4.05 9.91 -18.79
CA VAL A 26 4.36 8.88 -19.78
C VAL A 26 5.87 8.68 -19.85
N ALA A 27 6.32 7.44 -19.64
CA ALA A 27 7.73 7.06 -19.73
C ALA A 27 7.92 5.85 -20.64
N LYS A 28 9.07 5.78 -21.33
CA LYS A 28 9.51 4.57 -22.02
C LYS A 28 10.26 3.68 -21.05
N THR A 29 9.69 2.52 -20.73
CA THR A 29 10.27 1.57 -19.79
C THR A 29 9.97 0.12 -20.20
N LEU A 30 10.60 -0.83 -19.52
CA LEU A 30 10.30 -2.25 -19.68
C LEU A 30 9.01 -2.58 -18.93
N ARG A 31 7.93 -2.82 -19.66
CA ARG A 31 6.65 -3.24 -19.08
C ARG A 31 6.64 -4.76 -18.84
N PRO A 32 6.41 -5.24 -17.60
CA PRO A 32 6.15 -6.65 -17.36
C PRO A 32 4.88 -7.13 -18.08
N SER A 33 4.73 -8.44 -18.29
CA SER A 33 3.48 -8.99 -18.83
C SER A 33 2.30 -8.72 -17.88
N GLU A 34 1.09 -8.58 -18.44
CA GLU A 34 -0.18 -8.43 -17.71
C GLU A 34 -0.49 -9.58 -16.74
N ASN A 35 0.15 -10.74 -16.91
CA ASN A 35 0.05 -11.87 -15.97
C ASN A 35 1.04 -11.78 -14.79
N THR A 36 1.75 -10.65 -14.69
CA THR A 36 2.74 -10.35 -13.66
C THR A 36 2.41 -9.03 -13.00
N LEU A 37 2.20 -7.97 -13.77
CA LEU A 37 1.89 -6.64 -13.25
C LEU A 37 0.65 -6.11 -13.97
N GLN A 38 -0.35 -5.66 -13.21
CA GLN A 38 -1.55 -5.02 -13.74
C GLN A 38 -1.68 -3.61 -13.21
N MET A 39 -2.37 -2.76 -13.97
CA MET A 39 -2.69 -1.40 -13.60
C MET A 39 -4.14 -1.34 -13.10
N GLY A 40 -4.38 -0.53 -12.07
CA GLY A 40 -5.72 -0.25 -11.55
C GLY A 40 -5.87 1.18 -11.08
N PHE A 41 -7.09 1.51 -10.64
CA PHE A 41 -7.43 2.80 -10.04
C PHE A 41 -8.15 2.60 -8.71
N THR A 42 -7.86 3.46 -7.73
CA THR A 42 -8.66 3.56 -6.51
C THR A 42 -10.01 4.23 -6.82
N ASN A 43 -10.96 4.19 -5.88
CA ASN A 43 -12.23 4.93 -6.00
C ASN A 43 -12.02 6.42 -6.25
N ARG A 44 -10.92 6.98 -5.71
CA ARG A 44 -10.52 8.38 -5.88
C ARG A 44 -9.68 8.64 -7.12
N GLN A 45 -9.64 7.69 -8.07
CA GLN A 45 -8.94 7.80 -9.35
C GLN A 45 -7.41 7.88 -9.25
N ASN A 46 -6.83 7.40 -8.14
CA ASN A 46 -5.39 7.26 -8.03
C ASN A 46 -4.93 6.00 -8.75
N ARG A 47 -3.99 6.13 -9.68
CA ARG A 47 -3.42 5.00 -10.41
C ARG A 47 -2.51 4.20 -9.49
N TYR A 48 -2.61 2.88 -9.55
CA TYR A 48 -1.65 1.98 -8.93
C TYR A 48 -1.26 0.86 -9.89
N TYR A 49 -0.17 0.18 -9.57
CA TYR A 49 0.17 -1.11 -10.18
C TYR A 49 0.16 -2.19 -9.11
N GLU A 50 -0.22 -3.41 -9.47
CA GLU A 50 -0.26 -4.53 -8.55
C GLU A 50 0.41 -5.77 -9.13
N LEU A 51 1.13 -6.50 -8.28
CA LEU A 51 1.78 -7.74 -8.62
C LEU A 51 0.76 -8.89 -8.53
N VAL A 52 0.38 -9.43 -9.67
CA VAL A 52 -0.73 -10.40 -9.84
C VAL A 52 -0.26 -11.84 -10.00
N THR A 53 0.92 -12.17 -9.47
CA THR A 53 1.44 -13.53 -9.55
C THR A 53 0.68 -14.46 -8.60
N PRO A 54 0.52 -15.76 -8.93
CA PRO A 54 -0.45 -16.63 -8.27
C PRO A 54 -0.26 -16.79 -6.76
N THR A 55 0.99 -16.88 -6.30
CA THR A 55 1.29 -17.07 -4.87
C THR A 55 1.06 -15.76 -4.12
N VAL A 56 1.47 -14.64 -4.71
CA VAL A 56 1.17 -13.29 -4.19
C VAL A 56 -0.33 -13.07 -4.06
N GLN A 57 -1.10 -13.37 -5.10
CA GLN A 57 -2.56 -13.27 -5.09
C GLN A 57 -3.16 -14.11 -3.95
N THR A 58 -2.75 -15.37 -3.82
CA THR A 58 -3.24 -16.26 -2.76
C THR A 58 -2.94 -15.70 -1.37
N VAL A 59 -1.73 -15.17 -1.17
CA VAL A 59 -1.32 -14.61 0.12
C VAL A 59 -2.14 -13.37 0.49
N VAL A 60 -2.34 -12.43 -0.43
CA VAL A 60 -3.09 -11.20 -0.09
C VAL A 60 -4.57 -11.46 0.12
N GLN A 61 -5.17 -12.39 -0.63
CA GLN A 61 -6.56 -12.82 -0.41
C GLN A 61 -6.73 -13.37 0.99
N ASN A 62 -5.79 -14.21 1.45
CA ASN A 62 -5.79 -14.76 2.80
C ASN A 62 -5.47 -13.72 3.89
N GLN A 63 -4.54 -12.80 3.63
CA GLN A 63 -4.18 -11.75 4.59
C GLN A 63 -5.39 -10.90 4.93
N PHE A 64 -6.10 -10.38 3.93
CA PHE A 64 -7.20 -9.44 4.15
C PHE A 64 -8.57 -10.13 4.21
N ASN A 65 -8.66 -11.45 4.01
CA ASN A 65 -9.94 -12.15 3.79
C ASN A 65 -10.77 -11.50 2.67
N CYS A 66 -10.12 -11.24 1.53
CA CYS A 66 -10.73 -10.60 0.37
C CYS A 66 -10.37 -11.33 -0.93
N PHE A 67 -11.26 -12.22 -1.38
CA PHE A 67 -11.04 -13.04 -2.58
C PHE A 67 -11.12 -12.27 -3.91
N ASP A 68 -11.59 -11.02 -3.88
CA ASP A 68 -11.64 -10.16 -5.07
C ASP A 68 -10.26 -9.65 -5.50
N MET A 69 -9.29 -9.64 -4.57
CA MET A 69 -7.92 -9.20 -4.85
C MET A 69 -7.28 -9.99 -5.98
N LYS A 70 -6.69 -9.26 -6.93
CA LYS A 70 -5.94 -9.83 -8.06
C LYS A 70 -4.45 -9.94 -7.76
N GLY A 71 -3.94 -9.10 -6.87
CA GLY A 71 -2.53 -9.05 -6.53
C GLY A 71 -2.25 -8.11 -5.37
N ALA A 72 -0.96 -7.92 -5.08
CA ALA A 72 -0.50 -6.98 -4.08
C ALA A 72 -0.18 -5.63 -4.72
N ARG A 73 -0.80 -4.55 -4.26
CA ARG A 73 -0.51 -3.19 -4.72
C ARG A 73 0.92 -2.79 -4.39
N LEU A 74 1.56 -2.17 -5.38
CA LEU A 74 2.82 -1.45 -5.23
C LEU A 74 2.51 0.00 -4.87
N GLU A 75 3.42 0.59 -4.11
CA GLU A 75 3.39 1.99 -3.71
C GLU A 75 3.18 2.91 -4.93
N ASN A 76 2.15 3.74 -4.86
CA ASN A 76 1.77 4.66 -5.92
C ASN A 76 2.23 6.11 -5.65
N GLN A 77 2.66 6.43 -4.43
CA GLN A 77 3.22 7.74 -4.13
C GLN A 77 4.70 7.82 -4.50
N PRO A 78 5.19 9.03 -4.78
CA PRO A 78 6.62 9.25 -4.99
C PRO A 78 7.43 8.87 -3.74
N THR A 79 8.22 7.80 -3.83
CA THR A 79 9.28 7.45 -2.86
C THR A 79 10.65 7.96 -3.30
N ASN A 80 10.87 8.02 -4.61
CA ASN A 80 12.08 8.51 -5.28
C ASN A 80 11.79 8.69 -6.78
N HIS A 81 12.65 9.43 -7.47
CA HIS A 81 12.51 9.70 -8.91
C HIS A 81 12.62 8.42 -9.75
N GLY A 82 11.82 8.34 -10.83
CA GLY A 82 11.96 7.32 -11.88
C GLY A 82 11.31 5.95 -11.58
N LYS A 83 10.46 5.83 -10.56
CA LYS A 83 9.73 4.58 -10.27
C LYS A 83 8.35 4.59 -10.92
N CYS A 84 8.29 4.19 -12.19
CA CYS A 84 7.05 4.23 -12.96
C CYS A 84 5.90 3.40 -12.35
N PHE A 85 6.24 2.25 -11.75
CA PHE A 85 5.28 1.28 -11.22
C PHE A 85 5.21 1.22 -9.68
N GLY A 86 6.12 1.88 -8.98
CA GLY A 86 6.45 1.58 -7.57
C GLY A 86 7.51 0.48 -7.42
N SER A 87 8.19 0.45 -6.27
CA SER A 87 9.21 -0.57 -5.93
C SER A 87 9.08 -1.12 -4.51
N HIS A 88 8.04 -0.72 -3.80
CA HIS A 88 7.72 -1.11 -2.44
C HIS A 88 6.24 -1.53 -2.40
N TRP A 89 5.82 -2.21 -1.35
CA TRP A 89 4.41 -2.46 -1.10
C TRP A 89 3.70 -1.16 -0.70
N GLU A 90 2.45 -1.03 -1.15
CA GLU A 90 1.52 0.05 -0.80
C GLU A 90 1.42 0.21 0.73
N ALA A 91 1.94 1.31 1.27
CA ALA A 91 2.04 1.45 2.73
C ALA A 91 0.65 1.52 3.39
N ARG A 92 -0.40 1.97 2.68
CA ARG A 92 -1.78 1.96 3.19
C ARG A 92 -2.26 0.55 3.54
N HIS A 93 -1.85 -0.45 2.77
CA HIS A 93 -2.24 -1.85 2.97
C HIS A 93 -1.24 -2.63 3.83
N TYR A 94 0.03 -2.25 3.74
CA TYR A 94 1.15 -3.05 4.21
C TYR A 94 2.06 -2.27 5.17
N THR A 95 1.57 -1.28 5.91
CA THR A 95 2.38 -0.36 6.77
C THR A 95 3.39 -1.05 7.70
N SER A 96 3.13 -2.30 8.08
CA SER A 96 3.99 -3.11 8.96
C SER A 96 4.77 -4.19 8.23
N GLU A 97 4.87 -4.14 6.91
CA GLU A 97 5.63 -5.07 6.08
C GLU A 97 7.03 -4.50 5.82
N THR A 98 8.07 -5.34 5.88
CA THR A 98 9.47 -4.91 5.73
C THR A 98 9.80 -4.22 4.39
N LEU A 99 9.04 -4.48 3.33
CA LEU A 99 9.18 -3.87 2.01
C LEU A 99 8.11 -2.82 1.71
N ALA A 100 7.32 -2.39 2.69
CA ALA A 100 6.45 -1.24 2.52
C ALA A 100 7.25 0.06 2.43
N ALA A 101 6.68 1.07 1.77
CA ALA A 101 7.33 2.37 1.54
C ALA A 101 7.35 3.28 2.78
N ILE A 102 7.82 2.76 3.92
CA ILE A 102 7.79 3.44 5.20
C ILE A 102 9.07 3.19 6.00
N ALA A 103 9.65 4.27 6.52
CA ALA A 103 10.66 4.21 7.56
C ALA A 103 9.98 4.54 8.89
N THR A 104 9.72 3.52 9.72
CA THR A 104 8.97 3.66 10.98
C THR A 104 9.70 2.97 12.13
N PRO A 105 9.64 3.52 13.36
CA PRO A 105 10.14 2.84 14.55
C PRO A 105 9.22 1.68 14.99
N THR A 106 8.07 1.50 14.35
CA THR A 106 7.11 0.43 14.70
C THR A 106 7.57 -0.93 14.15
N PRO A 107 7.12 -2.05 14.76
CA PRO A 107 7.55 -3.37 14.32
C PRO A 107 7.16 -3.67 12.87
N GLN A 108 8.15 -4.01 12.05
CA GLN A 108 7.96 -4.51 10.69
C GLN A 108 8.11 -6.03 10.64
N TYR A 109 7.36 -6.67 9.74
CA TYR A 109 7.28 -8.11 9.57
C TYR A 109 7.74 -8.52 8.18
N LEU A 110 8.63 -9.53 8.13
CA LEU A 110 8.83 -10.32 6.93
C LEU A 110 7.59 -11.22 6.77
N SER A 111 6.62 -10.73 6.01
CA SER A 111 5.33 -11.38 5.86
C SER A 111 5.37 -12.47 4.78
N PRO A 112 4.34 -13.34 4.71
CA PRO A 112 4.18 -14.24 3.58
C PRO A 112 4.15 -13.53 2.22
N LEU A 113 3.78 -12.24 2.17
CA LEU A 113 3.68 -11.48 0.92
C LEU A 113 5.06 -11.31 0.26
N THR A 114 6.04 -10.81 1.01
CA THR A 114 7.40 -10.66 0.49
C THR A 114 8.00 -12.00 0.09
N LEU A 115 7.77 -13.05 0.87
CA LEU A 115 8.21 -14.40 0.53
C LEU A 115 7.56 -14.90 -0.77
N ALA A 116 6.26 -14.65 -0.96
CA ALA A 116 5.54 -15.03 -2.17
C ALA A 116 6.05 -14.29 -3.41
N ALA A 117 6.37 -12.99 -3.29
CA ALA A 117 6.96 -12.23 -4.38
C ALA A 117 8.35 -12.78 -4.77
N LEU A 118 9.17 -13.14 -3.77
CA LEU A 118 10.48 -13.76 -3.99
C LEU A 118 10.35 -15.14 -4.65
N GLU A 119 9.40 -15.96 -4.21
CA GLU A 119 9.14 -17.28 -4.80
C GLU A 119 8.62 -17.17 -6.24
N ASP A 120 7.61 -16.34 -6.49
CA ASP A 120 7.04 -16.11 -7.82
C ASP A 120 8.04 -15.44 -8.79
N SER A 121 9.08 -14.78 -8.26
CA SER A 121 10.19 -14.28 -9.08
C SER A 121 10.88 -15.42 -9.85
N GLY A 122 10.89 -16.62 -9.25
CA GLY A 122 11.57 -17.83 -9.69
C GLY A 122 13.07 -17.86 -9.38
N TRP A 123 13.57 -16.95 -8.53
CA TRP A 123 14.96 -16.94 -8.06
C TRP A 123 15.15 -17.61 -6.71
N TYR A 124 14.06 -17.76 -5.95
CA TYR A 124 14.10 -18.27 -4.58
C TYR A 124 13.05 -19.36 -4.41
N THR A 125 13.29 -20.25 -3.45
CA THR A 125 12.27 -21.13 -2.87
C THR A 125 12.02 -20.61 -1.47
N ALA A 126 10.79 -20.20 -1.17
CA ALA A 126 10.49 -19.56 0.10
C ALA A 126 10.20 -20.58 1.19
N ASN A 127 10.73 -20.33 2.40
CA ASN A 127 10.33 -21.06 3.59
C ASN A 127 9.30 -20.26 4.38
N TYR A 128 8.02 -20.49 4.12
CA TYR A 128 6.92 -19.77 4.78
C TYR A 128 6.83 -20.02 6.30
N ALA A 129 7.47 -21.07 6.83
CA ALA A 129 7.56 -21.27 8.28
C ALA A 129 8.42 -20.21 9.00
N ARG A 130 9.15 -19.38 8.23
CA ARG A 130 9.92 -18.23 8.73
C ARG A 130 9.19 -16.90 8.59
N ALA A 131 8.01 -16.90 7.96
CA ALA A 131 7.20 -15.70 7.83
C ALA A 131 6.57 -15.33 9.18
N THR A 132 6.31 -14.04 9.38
CA THR A 132 5.46 -13.56 10.48
C THR A 132 4.23 -12.91 9.88
N LEU A 133 3.05 -13.32 10.33
CA LEU A 133 1.79 -12.68 9.91
C LEU A 133 1.76 -11.25 10.45
N SER A 134 1.50 -10.29 9.55
CA SER A 134 1.20 -8.93 9.99
C SER A 134 -0.22 -8.90 10.56
N PRO A 135 -0.41 -8.36 11.78
CA PRO A 135 -1.75 -8.17 12.33
C PRO A 135 -2.53 -7.04 11.63
N PHE A 136 -1.84 -6.13 10.94
CA PHE A 136 -2.47 -5.01 10.27
C PHE A 136 -3.31 -5.49 9.08
N GLY A 137 -4.59 -5.10 9.06
CA GLY A 137 -5.55 -5.53 8.05
C GLY A 137 -5.88 -7.03 8.06
N HIS A 138 -5.40 -7.82 9.03
CA HIS A 138 -5.61 -9.27 9.00
C HIS A 138 -7.10 -9.61 9.15
N GLY A 139 -7.69 -10.21 8.11
CA GLY A 139 -9.11 -10.55 8.08
C GLY A 139 -10.06 -9.35 7.95
N ALA A 140 -9.56 -8.16 7.59
CA ALA A 140 -10.34 -6.91 7.57
C ALA A 140 -11.46 -6.85 6.51
N GLY A 141 -11.43 -7.75 5.52
CA GLY A 141 -12.39 -7.83 4.42
C GLY A 141 -12.09 -6.87 3.27
N CYS A 142 -12.82 -7.04 2.17
CA CYS A 142 -12.64 -6.24 0.96
C CYS A 142 -12.84 -4.71 1.13
N PRO A 143 -13.71 -4.20 2.02
CA PRO A 143 -13.81 -2.76 2.28
C PRO A 143 -12.47 -2.14 2.65
N PHE A 144 -11.64 -2.82 3.44
CA PHE A 144 -10.30 -2.35 3.81
C PHE A 144 -9.39 -2.11 2.60
N VAL A 145 -9.50 -2.96 1.59
CA VAL A 145 -8.66 -2.92 0.39
C VAL A 145 -9.14 -1.85 -0.61
N TYR A 146 -10.45 -1.75 -0.82
CA TYR A 146 -11.04 -1.01 -1.93
C TYR A 146 -11.71 0.30 -1.57
N ASN A 147 -12.23 0.46 -0.34
CA ASN A 147 -12.93 1.68 0.04
C ASN A 147 -11.98 2.76 0.56
N ASP A 148 -12.46 3.99 0.67
CA ASP A 148 -11.68 5.10 1.23
C ASP A 148 -11.58 4.95 2.76
N CYS A 149 -10.38 5.15 3.31
CA CYS A 149 -10.11 5.06 4.75
C CYS A 149 -10.88 6.08 5.60
N ILE A 150 -11.22 7.23 5.00
CA ILE A 150 -12.04 8.28 5.59
C ILE A 150 -13.10 8.67 4.56
N VAL A 151 -14.36 8.75 5.01
CA VAL A 151 -15.51 9.15 4.19
C VAL A 151 -16.14 10.39 4.81
N ASN A 152 -16.07 11.53 4.11
CA ASN A 152 -16.57 12.82 4.60
C ASN A 152 -16.04 13.20 5.98
N GLY A 153 -14.72 13.01 6.20
CA GLY A 153 -14.04 13.29 7.48
C GLY A 153 -14.31 12.29 8.61
N GLN A 154 -15.04 11.20 8.35
CA GLN A 154 -15.35 10.17 9.34
C GLN A 154 -14.68 8.84 9.01
N VAL A 155 -14.20 8.15 10.04
CA VAL A 155 -13.73 6.76 9.91
C VAL A 155 -14.95 5.86 9.72
N PRO A 156 -15.03 5.09 8.61
CA PRO A 156 -16.13 4.16 8.41
C PRO A 156 -16.05 3.01 9.43
N ASP A 157 -17.18 2.35 9.71
CA ASP A 157 -17.27 1.31 10.76
C ASP A 157 -16.24 0.18 10.60
N TRP A 158 -15.97 -0.24 9.36
CA TRP A 158 -14.97 -1.29 9.06
C TRP A 158 -13.52 -0.84 9.29
N GLY A 159 -13.27 0.48 9.36
CA GLY A 159 -11.94 1.09 9.43
C GLY A 159 -11.49 1.48 10.83
N LYS A 160 -12.36 1.38 11.85
CA LYS A 160 -12.11 1.92 13.20
C LYS A 160 -10.92 1.30 13.94
N ASP A 161 -10.50 0.09 13.56
CA ASP A 161 -9.33 -0.58 14.15
C ASP A 161 -8.01 -0.20 13.45
N TYR A 162 -8.08 0.50 12.32
CA TYR A 162 -6.93 0.77 11.44
C TYR A 162 -6.67 2.26 11.21
N PHE A 163 -7.72 3.07 11.23
CA PHE A 163 -7.67 4.50 10.91
C PHE A 163 -8.27 5.33 12.04
N CYS A 164 -7.91 6.60 12.08
CA CYS A 164 -8.35 7.55 13.10
C CYS A 164 -8.72 8.90 12.49
N ASN A 165 -9.40 9.76 13.24
CA ASN A 165 -9.71 11.13 12.78
C ASN A 165 -9.58 12.18 13.89
N ASP A 166 -8.80 11.87 14.93
CA ASP A 166 -8.42 12.84 15.96
C ASP A 166 -7.23 13.66 15.46
N VAL A 167 -7.36 14.98 15.39
CA VAL A 167 -6.26 15.85 14.96
C VAL A 167 -5.10 15.77 15.95
N LEU A 168 -3.89 15.64 15.43
CA LEU A 168 -2.65 15.61 16.21
C LEU A 168 -2.31 17.01 16.72
N ASP A 169 -2.65 17.25 17.99
CA ASP A 169 -2.26 18.43 18.76
C ASP A 169 -1.64 18.03 20.11
N ALA A 170 -1.43 19.02 21.00
CA ALA A 170 -0.86 18.80 22.31
C ALA A 170 -1.70 17.83 23.17
N GLU A 171 -3.02 17.89 23.03
CA GLU A 171 -4.02 17.16 23.82
C GLU A 171 -4.46 15.84 23.16
N ALA A 172 -3.97 15.55 21.94
CA ALA A 172 -4.32 14.35 21.21
C ALA A 172 -4.11 13.07 22.06
N PRO A 173 -5.14 12.21 22.19
CA PRO A 173 -5.11 11.07 23.09
C PRO A 173 -4.09 10.03 22.62
N MET A 174 -3.35 9.48 23.57
CA MET A 174 -2.56 8.27 23.33
C MET A 174 -3.49 7.05 23.26
N LYS A 175 -3.39 6.30 22.18
CA LYS A 175 -4.16 5.09 21.90
C LYS A 175 -3.20 3.94 21.61
N CYS A 176 -3.73 2.72 21.56
CA CYS A 176 -2.99 1.62 20.96
C CYS A 176 -2.83 1.90 19.46
N GLY A 177 -1.64 1.67 18.90
CA GLY A 177 -1.47 1.68 17.45
C GLY A 177 -2.30 0.56 16.79
N PRO A 178 -2.53 0.61 15.46
CA PRO A 178 -3.46 -0.28 14.74
C PRO A 178 -3.09 -1.77 14.77
N MET A 179 -1.90 -2.11 15.29
CA MET A 179 -1.44 -3.49 15.50
C MET A 179 -1.56 -3.96 16.97
N HIS A 180 -1.96 -3.08 17.88
CA HIS A 180 -2.00 -3.30 19.33
C HIS A 180 -0.66 -3.76 19.96
N ARG A 181 0.48 -3.28 19.41
CA ARG A 181 1.83 -3.62 19.91
C ARG A 181 2.66 -2.43 20.40
N TYR A 182 2.11 -1.22 20.30
CA TYR A 182 2.74 0.01 20.74
C TYR A 182 1.66 1.06 21.03
N ILE A 183 2.03 2.11 21.75
CA ILE A 183 1.18 3.26 22.00
C ILE A 183 1.55 4.35 20.98
N SER A 184 0.55 4.99 20.38
CA SER A 184 0.72 6.08 19.42
C SER A 184 -0.38 7.13 19.59
N ARG A 185 -0.22 8.25 18.89
CA ARG A 185 -1.31 9.20 18.60
C ARG A 185 -1.72 9.02 17.15
N CYS A 186 -2.93 9.48 16.82
CA CYS A 186 -3.37 9.59 15.44
C CYS A 186 -2.43 10.52 14.67
N ASP A 187 -1.97 10.14 13.48
CA ASP A 187 -1.08 10.96 12.67
C ASP A 187 -1.81 11.97 11.76
N LEU A 188 -3.08 12.26 12.03
CA LEU A 188 -3.86 13.27 11.31
C LEU A 188 -3.34 14.68 11.62
N VAL A 189 -2.82 15.39 10.62
CA VAL A 189 -2.27 16.74 10.79
C VAL A 189 -2.99 17.75 9.91
N ASP A 190 -2.97 19.02 10.31
CA ASP A 190 -3.29 20.14 9.42
C ASP A 190 -2.00 20.64 8.75
N PHE A 191 -1.86 20.36 7.46
CA PHE A 191 -0.67 20.69 6.69
C PHE A 191 -0.40 22.20 6.56
N THR A 192 -1.34 23.08 6.93
CA THR A 192 -1.05 24.52 7.08
C THR A 192 -0.06 24.81 8.22
N THR A 193 0.00 23.91 9.21
CA THR A 193 0.89 23.98 10.38
C THR A 193 2.10 23.03 10.30
N PHE A 194 2.16 22.18 9.26
CA PHE A 194 3.26 21.25 8.98
C PHE A 194 3.94 21.56 7.63
N PRO A 195 4.58 22.74 7.48
CA PRO A 195 5.07 23.23 6.18
C PRO A 195 6.26 22.43 5.61
N ALA A 196 6.90 21.58 6.42
CA ALA A 196 7.99 20.71 5.97
C ALA A 196 7.50 19.43 5.27
N SER A 197 6.20 19.14 5.33
CA SER A 197 5.58 17.95 4.73
C SER A 197 4.81 18.31 3.46
N VAL A 198 4.67 17.34 2.56
CA VAL A 198 3.89 17.52 1.31
C VAL A 198 2.41 17.42 1.65
N PRO A 199 1.56 18.42 1.33
CA PRO A 199 0.12 18.34 1.59
C PRO A 199 -0.60 17.37 0.62
N PRO A 200 -1.77 16.83 1.01
CA PRO A 200 -2.55 15.94 0.16
C PRO A 200 -3.04 16.65 -1.11
N GLY A 201 -2.79 16.01 -2.26
CA GLY A 201 -3.41 16.41 -3.53
C GLY A 201 -4.92 16.16 -3.55
N PRO A 202 -5.69 16.70 -4.51
CA PRO A 202 -7.15 16.63 -4.52
C PRO A 202 -7.75 15.22 -4.38
N THR A 203 -7.09 14.22 -4.96
CA THR A 203 -7.51 12.81 -4.89
C THR A 203 -7.15 12.12 -3.57
N TYR A 204 -6.46 12.78 -2.66
CA TYR A 204 -6.12 12.32 -1.30
C TYR A 204 -6.76 13.18 -0.20
N GLN A 205 -7.64 14.12 -0.56
CA GLN A 205 -8.33 14.98 0.41
C GLN A 205 -9.62 14.31 0.92
N TYR A 206 -9.58 13.80 2.15
CA TYR A 206 -10.69 13.07 2.76
C TYR A 206 -11.65 13.92 3.61
N PHE A 207 -11.29 15.18 3.89
CA PHE A 207 -11.99 16.10 4.78
C PHE A 207 -12.53 17.30 4.00
N PRO A 208 -13.79 17.27 3.50
CA PRO A 208 -14.31 18.31 2.60
C PRO A 208 -14.30 19.73 3.19
N GLN A 209 -14.45 19.84 4.51
CA GLN A 209 -14.47 21.12 5.22
C GLN A 209 -13.07 21.67 5.51
N ASN A 210 -12.04 20.81 5.54
CA ASN A 210 -10.65 21.21 5.70
C ASN A 210 -9.75 20.35 4.79
N PRO A 211 -9.56 20.74 3.52
CA PRO A 211 -8.77 19.98 2.56
C PRO A 211 -7.28 19.83 2.92
N MET A 212 -6.81 20.59 3.91
CA MET A 212 -5.43 20.51 4.41
C MET A 212 -5.27 19.48 5.54
N LEU A 213 -6.33 18.79 5.94
CA LEU A 213 -6.24 17.64 6.84
C LEU A 213 -5.89 16.36 6.08
N GLY A 214 -4.92 15.61 6.60
CA GLY A 214 -4.55 14.28 6.12
C GLY A 214 -3.59 13.57 7.07
N GLY A 215 -3.43 12.27 6.90
CA GLY A 215 -2.39 11.51 7.59
C GLY A 215 -1.00 12.01 7.20
N LEU A 216 -0.08 12.10 8.15
CA LEU A 216 1.28 12.58 7.95
C LEU A 216 2.07 11.66 7.01
N LEU A 217 1.77 10.35 7.02
CA LEU A 217 2.36 9.38 6.12
C LEU A 217 1.74 9.44 4.73
N HIS A 218 2.36 10.20 3.81
CA HIS A 218 1.84 10.35 2.45
C HIS A 218 1.77 9.03 1.69
N THR A 219 2.72 8.11 1.88
CA THR A 219 2.75 6.77 1.26
C THR A 219 1.62 5.86 1.73
N ALA A 220 0.91 6.19 2.81
CA ALA A 220 -0.33 5.52 3.18
C ALA A 220 -1.55 6.21 2.57
N ASP A 221 -1.41 6.77 1.36
CA ASP A 221 -2.42 7.57 0.68
C ASP A 221 -2.96 8.75 1.52
N TYR A 222 -2.20 9.28 2.49
CA TYR A 222 -2.69 10.26 3.49
C TYR A 222 -3.85 9.75 4.37
N CYS A 223 -4.03 8.43 4.49
CA CYS A 223 -4.94 7.83 5.44
C CYS A 223 -4.36 7.93 6.86
N PRO A 224 -5.05 8.63 7.79
CA PRO A 224 -4.58 8.76 9.17
C PRO A 224 -4.72 7.44 9.97
N MET A 225 -3.67 7.05 10.72
CA MET A 225 -3.54 5.77 11.45
C MET A 225 -3.01 5.94 12.89
#